data_AF-A0A356DY23-F1
#
_entry.id   AF-A0A356DY23-F1
#
_cell.length_a   1.000
_cell.length_b   1.000
_cell.length_c   1.000
_cell.angle_alpha   90.00
_cell.angle_beta   90.00
_cell.angle_gamma   90.00
#
_symmetry.space_group_name_H-M   'P 1'
#
loop_
_entity.id
_entity.type
_entity.pdbx_description
1 polymer ?
#
loop_
_entity_poly.entity_id
_entity_poly.type
_entity_poly.pdbx_seq_one_letter_code
_entity_poly.pdbx_strand_id
1 'polypeptide(L)'
;MLWDILQEQYAILGFNQLNDEVFEALYPQGTLCLAKIVEPTSKLDSLRVLDDLGVDHLDRNQLYRSLVKASKLDYRKTISQTCFQYVSGFGLALVLYDVTTLYFEVQEEDEYRKSGLSKERRLEPQIIIGLLVNQNGFPLGLQSFEIKTLSILFAV
;
A
#
# COMPACT_ATOMS: atom_id res chain seq x y z
N MET A 1 -11.58 17.49 13.03
CA MET A 1 -10.39 17.34 13.90
C MET A 1 -9.53 16.15 13.50
N LEU A 2 -10.02 14.89 13.57
CA LEU A 2 -9.21 13.72 13.16
C LEU A 2 -8.85 13.75 11.66
N TRP A 3 -9.85 14.00 10.81
CA TRP A 3 -9.66 14.06 9.36
C TRP A 3 -8.63 15.12 8.95
N ASP A 4 -8.73 16.31 9.53
CA ASP A 4 -7.82 17.42 9.27
C ASP A 4 -6.36 17.07 9.63
N ILE A 5 -6.16 16.40 10.78
CA ILE A 5 -4.83 15.93 11.20
C ILE A 5 -4.28 14.88 10.22
N LEU A 6 -5.12 13.93 9.79
CA LEU A 6 -4.70 12.89 8.86
C LEU A 6 -4.32 13.47 7.49
N GLN A 7 -5.07 14.47 7.01
CA GLN A 7 -4.74 15.23 5.79
C GLN A 7 -3.43 16.03 5.96
N GLU A 8 -3.22 16.66 7.12
CA GLU A 8 -1.99 17.38 7.42
C GLU A 8 -0.78 16.44 7.40
N GLN A 9 -0.88 15.27 8.04
CA GLN A 9 0.21 14.27 8.01
C GLN A 9 0.46 13.76 6.59
N TYR A 10 -0.58 13.52 5.80
CA TYR A 10 -0.46 13.12 4.39
C TYR A 10 0.33 14.16 3.57
N ALA A 11 0.05 15.44 3.79
CA ALA A 11 0.74 16.55 3.16
C ALA A 11 2.20 16.69 3.62
N ILE A 12 2.46 16.55 4.93
CA ILE A 12 3.81 16.59 5.52
C ILE A 12 4.70 15.48 4.93
N LEU A 13 4.12 14.29 4.72
CA LEU A 13 4.80 13.18 4.06
C LEU A 13 5.00 13.39 2.56
N GLY A 14 4.50 14.49 1.98
CA GLY A 14 4.65 14.86 0.58
C GLY A 14 3.80 14.03 -0.38
N PHE A 15 2.81 13.28 0.12
CA PHE A 15 2.01 12.39 -0.72
C PHE A 15 1.05 13.11 -1.67
N ASN A 16 0.84 14.43 -1.51
CA ASN A 16 0.10 15.32 -2.43
C ASN A 16 0.66 15.38 -3.87
N GLN A 17 1.76 14.68 -4.16
CA GLN A 17 2.37 14.63 -5.49
C GLN A 17 1.71 13.60 -6.42
N LEU A 18 0.88 12.69 -5.91
CA LEU A 18 0.15 11.71 -6.70
C LEU A 18 -0.95 12.37 -7.56
N ASN A 19 -1.40 13.58 -7.22
CA ASN A 19 -2.41 14.37 -7.92
C ASN A 19 -3.65 13.52 -8.28
N ASP A 20 -4.22 12.89 -7.27
CA ASP A 20 -5.34 11.98 -7.41
C ASP A 20 -6.30 12.17 -6.26
N GLU A 21 -7.26 13.06 -6.43
CA GLU A 21 -8.20 13.47 -5.39
C GLU A 21 -8.91 12.28 -4.73
N VAL A 22 -9.24 11.22 -5.49
CA VAL A 22 -9.87 10.00 -4.93
C VAL A 22 -8.89 9.15 -4.09
N PHE A 23 -7.59 9.28 -4.33
CA PHE A 23 -6.54 8.59 -3.60
C PHE A 23 -5.94 9.45 -2.45
N GLU A 24 -5.79 10.76 -2.67
CA GLU A 24 -5.08 11.77 -1.86
C GLU A 24 -5.97 12.70 -1.05
N ALA A 25 -7.19 12.96 -1.51
CA ALA A 25 -8.08 14.06 -1.14
C ALA A 25 -7.51 15.17 -0.25
N LEU A 26 -7.04 16.23 -0.92
CA LEU A 26 -7.29 17.57 -0.41
C LEU A 26 -8.82 17.80 -0.34
N TYR A 27 -9.20 18.52 0.71
CA TYR A 27 -10.57 18.83 1.14
C TYR A 27 -11.57 19.18 0.01
N PRO A 28 -12.85 18.72 0.05
CA PRO A 28 -13.49 17.81 1.00
C PRO A 28 -13.95 16.50 0.32
N GLN A 29 -13.06 15.71 -0.30
CA GLN A 29 -13.50 14.49 -1.02
C GLN A 29 -12.50 13.31 -1.04
N GLY A 30 -12.20 12.69 0.12
CA GLY A 30 -11.90 11.26 0.28
C GLY A 30 -10.55 10.62 -0.14
N THR A 31 -9.74 10.18 0.84
CA THR A 31 -8.67 9.19 0.63
C THR A 31 -9.10 7.78 1.03
N LEU A 32 -8.99 6.81 0.13
CA LEU A 32 -9.10 5.38 0.48
C LEU A 32 -8.07 4.97 1.56
N CYS A 33 -6.89 5.58 1.57
CA CYS A 33 -5.82 5.27 2.52
C CYS A 33 -6.18 5.66 3.96
N LEU A 34 -6.70 6.88 4.19
CA LEU A 34 -7.05 7.31 5.55
C LEU A 34 -8.27 6.56 6.08
N ALA A 35 -9.23 6.21 5.22
CA ALA A 35 -10.37 5.36 5.61
C ALA A 35 -9.90 4.04 6.24
N LYS A 36 -8.81 3.45 5.72
CA LYS A 36 -8.22 2.21 6.27
C LYS A 36 -7.46 2.39 7.59
N ILE A 37 -7.01 3.60 7.90
CA ILE A 37 -6.42 3.93 9.20
C ILE A 37 -7.53 4.07 10.24
N VAL A 38 -8.66 4.68 9.85
CA VAL A 38 -9.84 4.83 10.70
C VAL A 38 -10.51 3.48 10.97
N GLU A 39 -10.80 2.72 9.91
CA GLU A 39 -11.42 1.41 10.01
C GLU A 39 -10.88 0.47 8.91
N PRO A 40 -10.15 -0.61 9.25
CA PRO A 40 -9.55 -1.50 8.27
C PRO A 40 -10.60 -2.46 7.66
N THR A 41 -11.43 -1.94 6.78
CA THR A 41 -12.53 -2.70 6.14
C THR A 41 -12.21 -3.07 4.69
N SER A 42 -13.19 -3.72 4.03
CA SER A 42 -13.09 -4.02 2.60
C SER A 42 -13.03 -2.74 1.77
N LYS A 43 -12.49 -2.82 0.54
CA LYS A 43 -12.39 -1.66 -0.37
C LYS A 43 -13.74 -0.96 -0.55
N LEU A 44 -14.81 -1.75 -0.72
CA LEU A 44 -16.16 -1.22 -0.89
C LEU A 44 -16.73 -0.65 0.40
N ASP A 45 -16.45 -1.30 1.53
CA ASP A 45 -16.94 -0.83 2.84
C ASP A 45 -16.20 0.44 3.30
N SER A 46 -15.02 0.73 2.74
CA SER A 46 -14.35 2.02 2.93
C SER A 46 -15.20 3.21 2.43
N LEU A 47 -16.17 3.00 1.52
CA LEU A 47 -17.11 4.05 1.12
C LEU A 47 -18.01 4.48 2.28
N ARG A 48 -18.47 3.54 3.12
CA ARG A 48 -19.24 3.85 4.33
C ARG A 48 -18.38 4.61 5.34
N VAL A 49 -17.13 4.18 5.54
CA VAL A 49 -16.21 4.87 6.46
C VAL A 49 -15.97 6.31 6.01
N LEU A 50 -15.87 6.55 4.70
CA LEU A 50 -15.75 7.89 4.14
C LEU A 50 -17.02 8.72 4.36
N ASP A 51 -18.21 8.15 4.13
CA ASP A 51 -19.50 8.77 4.41
C ASP A 51 -19.62 9.18 5.89
N ASP A 52 -19.26 8.28 6.81
CA ASP A 52 -19.24 8.53 8.27
C ASP A 52 -18.26 9.67 8.66
N LEU A 53 -17.25 9.94 7.84
CA LEU A 53 -16.26 11.01 8.03
C LEU A 53 -16.68 12.33 7.35
N GLY A 54 -17.86 12.39 6.72
CA GLY A 54 -18.37 13.57 6.01
C GLY A 54 -17.77 13.76 4.61
N VAL A 55 -17.28 12.67 4.01
CA VAL A 55 -16.82 12.64 2.62
C VAL A 55 -17.96 12.15 1.73
N ASP A 56 -18.80 13.10 1.30
CA ASP A 56 -19.99 12.79 0.49
C ASP A 56 -19.64 12.63 -0.99
N HIS A 57 -20.11 11.60 -1.70
CA HIS A 57 -20.10 11.45 -3.20
C HIS A 57 -19.04 10.54 -3.85
N LEU A 58 -18.23 9.82 -3.07
CA LEU A 58 -17.38 8.78 -3.68
C LEU A 58 -18.21 7.53 -4.02
N ASP A 59 -18.35 7.24 -5.31
CA ASP A 59 -19.02 6.02 -5.76
C ASP A 59 -18.04 4.85 -6.02
N ARG A 60 -18.61 3.65 -6.13
CA ARG A 60 -17.88 2.42 -6.41
C ARG A 60 -17.00 2.50 -7.66
N ASN A 61 -17.48 3.12 -8.73
CA ASN A 61 -16.75 3.22 -9.99
C ASN A 61 -15.55 4.15 -9.85
N GLN A 62 -15.70 5.28 -9.14
CA GLN A 62 -14.62 6.21 -8.85
C GLN A 62 -13.52 5.51 -8.02
N LEU A 63 -13.92 4.77 -6.97
CA LEU A 63 -13.00 3.95 -6.18
C LEU A 63 -12.17 2.99 -7.04
N TYR A 64 -12.83 2.16 -7.86
CA TYR A 64 -12.10 1.19 -8.70
C TYR A 64 -11.25 1.87 -9.78
N ARG A 65 -11.69 2.99 -10.34
CA ARG A 65 -10.89 3.79 -11.29
C ARG A 65 -9.62 4.32 -10.63
N SER A 66 -9.71 4.82 -9.40
CA SER A 66 -8.53 5.27 -8.65
C SER A 66 -7.58 4.12 -8.35
N LEU A 67 -8.09 2.94 -7.95
CA LEU A 67 -7.23 1.76 -7.75
C LEU A 67 -6.50 1.33 -9.04
N VAL A 68 -7.20 1.36 -10.18
CA VAL A 68 -6.57 1.09 -11.49
C VAL A 68 -5.56 2.17 -11.85
N LYS A 69 -5.85 3.45 -11.59
CA LYS A 69 -4.94 4.57 -11.80
C LYS A 69 -3.67 4.41 -10.94
N ALA A 70 -3.82 4.10 -9.66
CA ALA A 70 -2.72 3.88 -8.73
C ALA A 70 -1.79 2.75 -9.17
N SER A 71 -2.36 1.66 -9.71
CA SER A 71 -1.57 0.56 -10.29
C SER A 71 -0.86 0.98 -11.58
N LYS A 72 -1.54 1.68 -12.50
CA LYS A 72 -0.97 2.10 -13.79
C LYS A 72 0.12 3.17 -13.64
N LEU A 73 -0.03 4.06 -12.67
CA LEU A 73 0.90 5.16 -12.41
C LEU A 73 1.96 4.81 -11.36
N ASP A 74 2.01 3.55 -10.91
CA ASP A 74 2.99 3.04 -9.94
C ASP A 74 3.11 3.93 -8.68
N TYR A 75 1.97 4.23 -8.04
CA TYR A 75 1.95 5.07 -6.84
C TYR A 75 2.86 4.52 -5.74
N ARG A 76 3.06 3.20 -5.69
CA ARG A 76 3.99 2.55 -4.76
C ARG A 76 5.40 3.12 -4.88
N LYS A 77 5.89 3.33 -6.11
CA LYS A 77 7.20 3.92 -6.37
C LYS A 77 7.25 5.36 -5.87
N THR A 78 6.26 6.18 -6.22
CA THR A 78 6.19 7.57 -5.76
C THR A 78 6.15 7.65 -4.23
N ILE A 79 5.25 6.90 -3.57
CA ILE A 79 5.14 6.85 -2.11
C ILE A 79 6.47 6.45 -1.47
N SER A 80 7.13 5.40 -1.98
CA SER A 80 8.43 4.94 -1.45
C SER A 80 9.51 6.02 -1.59
N GLN A 81 9.54 6.71 -2.74
CA GLN A 81 10.47 7.82 -2.96
C GLN A 81 10.22 8.99 -2.01
N THR A 82 8.96 9.38 -1.83
CA THR A 82 8.63 10.49 -0.92
C THR A 82 8.91 10.13 0.54
N CYS A 83 8.62 8.89 0.95
CA CYS A 83 9.03 8.37 2.25
C CYS A 83 10.54 8.43 2.46
N PHE A 84 11.33 8.01 1.46
CA PHE A 84 12.78 8.07 1.53
C PHE A 84 13.29 9.52 1.63
N GLN A 85 12.73 10.44 0.86
CA GLN A 85 13.05 11.86 0.92
C GLN A 85 12.73 12.47 2.28
N TYR A 86 11.57 12.13 2.85
CA TYR A 86 11.17 12.56 4.19
C TYR A 86 12.19 12.15 5.24
N VAL A 87 12.64 10.88 5.23
CA VAL A 87 13.62 10.37 6.21
C VAL A 87 15.05 10.88 5.96
N SER A 88 15.40 11.18 4.71
CA SER A 88 16.75 11.63 4.33
C SER A 88 17.17 12.90 5.07
N GLY A 89 16.22 13.77 5.44
CA GLY A 89 16.49 14.97 6.25
C GLY A 89 16.89 14.68 7.71
N PHE A 90 16.63 13.46 8.21
CA PHE A 90 16.88 13.05 9.59
C PHE A 90 18.07 12.07 9.73
N GLY A 91 18.65 11.64 8.60
CA GLY A 91 19.71 10.64 8.53
C GLY A 91 19.18 9.20 8.55
N LEU A 92 19.85 8.32 7.80
CA LEU A 92 19.50 6.90 7.69
C LEU A 92 20.66 6.04 8.20
N ALA A 93 20.65 5.73 9.50
CA ALA A 93 21.73 4.98 10.15
C ALA A 93 21.52 3.45 10.12
N LEU A 94 20.26 2.99 10.18
CA LEU A 94 19.90 1.58 10.12
C LEU A 94 18.63 1.40 9.29
N VAL A 95 18.64 0.34 8.48
CA VAL A 95 17.53 -0.11 7.66
C VAL A 95 17.23 -1.56 8.00
N LEU A 96 15.96 -1.85 8.26
CA LEU A 96 15.46 -3.20 8.52
C LEU A 96 14.64 -3.65 7.32
N TYR A 97 14.79 -4.93 6.96
CA TYR A 97 14.05 -5.54 5.87
C TYR A 97 13.35 -6.80 6.38
N ASP A 98 12.02 -6.85 6.23
CA ASP A 98 11.20 -7.98 6.61
C ASP A 98 10.50 -8.59 5.39
N VAL A 99 10.29 -9.91 5.41
CA VAL A 99 9.73 -10.67 4.29
C VAL A 99 8.55 -11.51 4.77
N THR A 100 7.37 -11.20 4.23
CA THR A 100 6.13 -11.92 4.52
C THR A 100 5.60 -12.63 3.28
N THR A 101 5.17 -13.88 3.41
CA THR A 101 4.49 -14.62 2.34
C THR A 101 2.98 -14.40 2.44
N LEU A 102 2.35 -13.97 1.34
CA LEU A 102 0.89 -13.90 1.21
C LEU A 102 0.37 -15.07 0.39
N TYR A 103 -0.65 -15.73 0.90
CA TYR A 103 -1.36 -16.84 0.24
C TYR A 103 -2.71 -16.34 -0.31
N PHE A 104 -3.11 -16.88 -1.45
CA PHE A 104 -4.39 -16.55 -2.07
C PHE A 104 -5.31 -17.77 -2.10
N GLU A 105 -6.55 -17.60 -1.66
CA GLU A 105 -7.61 -18.62 -1.72
C GLU A 105 -8.22 -18.77 -3.13
N VAL A 106 -7.41 -18.66 -4.18
CA VAL A 106 -7.83 -18.94 -5.56
C VAL A 106 -7.16 -20.22 -6.03
N GLN A 107 -7.90 -21.06 -6.75
CA GLN A 107 -7.37 -22.34 -7.24
C GLN A 107 -6.49 -22.20 -8.49
N GLU A 108 -6.54 -21.06 -9.18
CA GLU A 108 -5.79 -20.85 -10.42
C GLU A 108 -4.53 -20.03 -10.17
N GLU A 109 -3.38 -20.64 -10.48
CA GLU A 109 -2.11 -19.93 -10.62
C GLU A 109 -2.16 -18.96 -11.80
N ASP A 110 -1.40 -17.87 -11.71
CA ASP A 110 -1.11 -17.03 -12.87
C ASP A 110 0.40 -16.83 -13.04
N GLU A 111 0.83 -15.94 -13.94
CA GLU A 111 2.25 -15.70 -14.20
C GLU A 111 3.02 -15.18 -12.97
N TYR A 112 2.35 -14.56 -12.01
CA TYR A 112 2.97 -13.88 -10.87
C TYR A 112 2.72 -14.59 -9.53
N ARG A 113 1.52 -15.15 -9.36
CA ARG A 113 1.08 -15.96 -8.22
C ARG A 113 1.32 -17.43 -8.58
N LYS A 114 2.43 -17.98 -8.08
CA LYS A 114 2.83 -19.36 -8.32
C LYS A 114 2.67 -20.18 -7.06
N SER A 115 2.22 -21.43 -7.19
CA SER A 115 2.36 -22.38 -6.10
C SER A 115 3.83 -22.72 -5.98
N GLY A 116 4.44 -22.44 -4.83
CA GLY A 116 5.84 -22.78 -4.61
C GLY A 116 6.02 -24.27 -4.28
N LEU A 117 7.28 -24.72 -4.26
CA LEU A 117 7.67 -25.94 -3.57
C LEU A 117 7.54 -25.73 -2.05
N SER A 118 6.30 -25.77 -1.55
CA SER A 118 6.04 -25.80 -0.11
C SER A 118 6.40 -27.17 0.43
N LYS A 119 7.15 -27.23 1.54
CA LYS A 119 7.35 -28.47 2.32
C LYS A 119 6.03 -29.13 2.74
N GLU A 120 4.94 -28.37 2.72
CA GLU A 120 3.58 -28.77 3.11
C GLU A 120 2.66 -29.08 1.91
N ARG A 121 3.17 -29.08 0.65
CA ARG A 121 2.39 -29.34 -0.58
C ARG A 121 1.10 -28.49 -0.69
N ARG A 122 1.20 -27.20 -0.36
CA ARG A 122 0.10 -26.25 -0.53
C ARG A 122 -0.08 -25.89 -2.01
N LEU A 123 -1.32 -25.96 -2.49
CA LEU A 123 -1.72 -25.69 -3.88
C LEU A 123 -2.18 -24.24 -4.06
N GLU A 124 -2.28 -23.48 -2.98
CA GLU A 124 -2.67 -22.08 -3.02
C GLU A 124 -1.54 -21.22 -3.61
N PRO A 125 -1.86 -20.39 -4.63
CA PRO A 125 -0.91 -19.43 -5.17
C PRO A 125 -0.40 -18.47 -4.08
N GLN A 126 0.87 -18.11 -4.14
CA GLN A 126 1.52 -17.29 -3.14
C GLN A 126 2.46 -16.25 -3.76
N ILE A 127 2.65 -15.14 -3.06
CA ILE A 127 3.64 -14.10 -3.38
C ILE A 127 4.45 -13.76 -2.14
N ILE A 128 5.64 -13.22 -2.35
CA ILE A 128 6.47 -12.66 -1.29
C ILE A 128 6.29 -11.14 -1.29
N ILE A 129 6.14 -10.57 -0.10
CA ILE A 129 6.17 -9.13 0.15
C ILE A 129 7.38 -8.80 1.00
N GLY A 130 8.22 -7.90 0.48
CA GLY A 130 9.33 -7.29 1.21
C GLY A 130 8.97 -5.90 1.70
N LEU A 131 9.20 -5.63 2.98
CA LEU A 131 9.00 -4.33 3.60
C LEU A 131 10.34 -3.79 4.10
N LEU A 132 10.74 -2.61 3.60
CA LEU A 132 11.92 -1.89 4.04
C LEU A 132 11.52 -0.78 4.99
N VAL A 133 12.12 -0.69 6.17
CA VAL A 133 11.84 0.35 7.18
C VAL A 133 13.12 0.92 7.78
N ASN A 134 13.06 2.14 8.31
CA ASN A 134 14.16 2.68 9.10
C ASN A 134 14.16 2.11 10.53
N GLN A 135 15.14 2.51 11.34
CA GLN A 135 15.27 2.14 12.76
C GLN A 135 14.05 2.47 13.65
N ASN A 136 13.19 3.39 13.23
CA ASN A 136 11.97 3.77 13.94
C ASN A 136 10.72 3.05 13.40
N GLY A 137 10.89 2.12 12.44
CA GLY A 137 9.79 1.43 11.79
C GLY A 137 9.09 2.25 10.69
N PHE A 138 9.63 3.41 10.30
CA PHE A 138 9.04 4.21 9.22
C PHE A 138 9.27 3.53 7.86
N PRO A 139 8.24 3.37 7.01
CA PRO A 139 8.36 2.65 5.75
C PRO A 139 9.21 3.40 4.74
N LEU A 140 10.15 2.71 4.12
CA LEU A 140 11.05 3.22 3.08
C LEU A 140 10.73 2.61 1.71
N GLY A 141 10.16 1.41 1.69
CA GLY A 141 9.83 0.73 0.44
C GLY A 141 9.02 -0.53 0.66
N LEU A 142 8.19 -0.84 -0.33
CA LEU A 142 7.44 -2.09 -0.41
C LEU A 142 7.73 -2.75 -1.76
N GLN A 143 8.12 -4.02 -1.73
CA GLN A 143 8.34 -4.79 -2.95
C GLN A 143 7.55 -6.08 -2.90
N SER A 144 7.13 -6.55 -4.06
CA SER A 144 6.42 -7.81 -4.21
C SER A 144 7.14 -8.66 -5.24
N PHE A 145 7.19 -9.96 -5.00
CA PHE A 145 7.89 -10.93 -5.84
C PHE A 145 7.05 -12.18 -6.04
N GLU A 146 7.17 -12.77 -7.23
CA GLU A 146 6.77 -14.15 -7.47
C GLU A 146 7.66 -15.10 -6.65
N ILE A 147 7.11 -16.25 -6.26
CA ILE A 147 7.89 -17.28 -5.57
C ILE A 147 8.66 -18.10 -6.61
N LYS A 148 9.96 -17.82 -6.69
CA LYS A 148 10.97 -18.68 -7.32
C LYS A 148 12.02 -19.01 -6.26
N THR A 149 12.62 -20.20 -6.31
CA THR A 149 13.67 -20.66 -5.37
C THR A 149 14.82 -19.66 -5.19
N LEU A 150 15.02 -18.75 -6.15
CA LEU A 150 16.04 -17.70 -6.16
C LEU A 150 15.56 -16.32 -5.68
N SER A 151 14.25 -16.05 -5.56
CA SER A 151 13.71 -14.72 -5.21
C SER A 151 14.11 -14.25 -3.81
N ILE A 152 14.40 -15.19 -2.90
CA ILE A 152 14.80 -14.90 -1.52
C ILE A 152 16.23 -14.33 -1.48
N LEU A 153 17.09 -14.64 -2.46
CA LEU A 153 18.46 -14.12 -2.53
C LEU A 153 18.56 -12.69 -3.06
N PHE A 154 17.53 -12.18 -3.74
CA PHE A 154 17.53 -10.81 -4.30
C PHE A 154 16.88 -9.76 -3.37
N ALA A 155 16.58 -10.17 -2.15
CA ALA A 155 15.87 -9.39 -1.16
C ALA A 155 16.80 -8.66 -0.18
N VAL A 156 18.12 -8.69 -0.43
CA VAL A 156 19.17 -7.99 0.35
C VAL A 156 20.07 -7.23 -0.60
#